data_AF-A0A6I3C6N5-F1
#
_entry.id   AF-A0A6I3C6N5-F1
#
_cell.length_a   1.000
_cell.length_b   1.000
_cell.length_c   1.000
_cell.angle_alpha   90.00
_cell.angle_beta   90.00
_cell.angle_gamma   90.00
#
_symmetry.space_group_name_H-M   'P 1'
#
loop_
_entity.id
_entity.type
_entity.pdbx_description
1 polymer ?
#
loop_
_entity_poly.entity_id
_entity_poly.type
_entity_poly.pdbx_seq_one_letter_code
_entity_poly.pdbx_strand_id
1 'polypeptide(L)'
;MSLDLLAQRLGIATTYTNAWHEQVEVPHSTILAIIESFGYDTSTAGWDDALLAQLDRDETDRLIEPVLVAWDGNLDPAIAFSHSRDHGFHVTSEDGRDVTSEVESGAPLPYGYYDVIVGDGMAHALVISAPTRIGPPTDGRLCVFAPLYALRSDDHTRFADLRELDQFIDWVAENGGHGVLTLPLLACFLDDPIEYSPYAPASRVMWNELYAVVDRPAV
;
A
#
# COMPACT_ATOMS: atom_id res chain seq x y z
N MET A 1 12.38 -15.40 -28.03
CA MET A 1 12.75 -15.58 -26.60
C MET A 1 11.61 -16.29 -25.86
N SER A 2 11.78 -16.84 -24.64
CA SER A 2 10.65 -17.51 -23.94
C SER A 2 9.78 -16.50 -23.19
N LEU A 3 8.46 -16.59 -23.34
CA LEU A 3 7.47 -15.82 -22.59
C LEU A 3 7.63 -16.00 -21.07
N ASP A 4 8.10 -17.17 -20.63
CA ASP A 4 8.35 -17.46 -19.21
C ASP A 4 9.46 -16.59 -18.62
N LEU A 5 10.50 -16.29 -19.42
CA LEU A 5 11.58 -15.41 -18.97
C LEU A 5 11.07 -13.99 -18.75
N LEU A 6 10.25 -13.47 -19.67
CA LEU A 6 9.61 -12.16 -19.51
C LEU A 6 8.66 -12.14 -18.31
N ALA A 7 7.82 -13.17 -18.15
CA ALA A 7 6.94 -13.30 -17.01
C ALA A 7 7.72 -13.27 -15.69
N GLN A 8 8.81 -14.03 -15.60
CA GLN A 8 9.70 -14.04 -14.44
C GLN A 8 10.29 -12.66 -14.16
N ARG A 9 10.81 -11.97 -15.20
CA ARG A 9 11.42 -10.64 -15.08
C ARG A 9 10.42 -9.57 -14.63
N LEU A 10 9.15 -9.73 -14.99
CA LEU A 10 8.05 -8.83 -14.61
C LEU A 10 7.34 -9.24 -13.30
N GLY A 11 7.80 -10.31 -12.62
CA GLY A 11 7.16 -10.81 -11.40
C GLY A 11 5.79 -11.44 -11.62
N ILE A 12 5.50 -11.89 -12.84
CA ILE A 12 4.26 -12.57 -13.20
C ILE A 12 4.43 -14.06 -12.92
N ALA A 13 3.63 -14.58 -11.98
CA ALA A 13 3.59 -16.01 -11.71
C ALA A 13 3.03 -16.78 -12.91
N THR A 14 3.80 -17.74 -13.41
CA THR A 14 3.38 -18.64 -14.50
C THR A 14 2.67 -19.90 -13.97
N THR A 15 2.75 -20.15 -12.67
CA THR A 15 2.06 -21.24 -11.99
C THR A 15 1.54 -20.78 -10.62
N TYR A 16 0.48 -21.42 -10.14
CA TYR A 16 -0.01 -21.21 -8.78
C TYR A 16 -0.74 -22.43 -8.24
N THR A 17 -0.90 -22.48 -6.91
CA THR A 17 -1.73 -23.48 -6.23
C THR A 17 -3.13 -22.90 -6.01
N ASN A 18 -4.17 -23.55 -6.55
CA ASN A 18 -5.54 -23.06 -6.41
C ASN A 18 -6.17 -23.39 -5.03
N ALA A 19 -7.40 -22.94 -4.79
CA ALA A 19 -8.12 -23.17 -3.52
C ALA A 19 -8.40 -24.65 -3.20
N TRP A 20 -8.27 -25.53 -4.19
CA TRP A 20 -8.40 -26.99 -4.04
C TRP A 20 -7.04 -27.69 -3.91
N HIS A 21 -5.95 -26.93 -3.72
CA HIS A 21 -4.57 -27.41 -3.62
C HIS A 21 -4.00 -28.04 -4.89
N GLU A 22 -4.57 -27.74 -6.06
CA GLU A 22 -4.08 -28.23 -7.34
C GLU A 22 -3.06 -27.24 -7.91
N GLN A 23 -2.01 -27.76 -8.56
CA GLN A 23 -1.10 -26.93 -9.35
C GLN A 23 -1.76 -26.54 -10.66
N VAL A 24 -1.77 -25.25 -10.96
CA VAL A 24 -2.34 -24.67 -12.16
C VAL A 24 -1.23 -23.96 -12.94
N GLU A 25 -1.09 -24.34 -14.21
CA GLU A 25 -0.29 -23.61 -15.20
C GLU A 25 -1.12 -22.44 -15.76
N VAL A 26 -0.53 -21.25 -15.82
CA VAL A 26 -1.20 -20.06 -16.34
C VAL A 26 -1.14 -20.07 -17.87
N PRO A 27 -2.28 -19.96 -18.58
CA PRO A 27 -2.29 -19.90 -20.03
C PRO A 27 -1.45 -18.73 -20.57
N HIS A 28 -0.72 -18.94 -21.67
CA HIS A 28 0.09 -17.89 -22.30
C HIS A 28 -0.70 -16.63 -22.63
N SER A 29 -1.96 -16.77 -23.08
CA SER A 29 -2.84 -15.63 -23.36
C SER A 29 -3.11 -14.76 -22.12
N THR A 30 -3.16 -15.38 -20.94
CA THR A 30 -3.32 -14.65 -19.67
C THR A 30 -2.04 -13.90 -19.32
N ILE A 31 -0.87 -14.52 -19.51
CA ILE A 31 0.42 -13.85 -19.31
C ILE A 31 0.54 -12.62 -20.22
N LEU A 32 0.19 -12.76 -21.50
CA LEU A 32 0.17 -11.65 -22.46
C LEU A 32 -0.78 -10.53 -22.03
N ALA A 33 -2.01 -10.86 -21.63
CA ALA A 33 -2.97 -9.87 -21.15
C ALA A 33 -2.48 -9.13 -19.89
N ILE A 34 -1.75 -9.79 -19.00
CA ILE A 34 -1.14 -9.15 -17.83
C ILE A 34 -0.03 -8.18 -18.26
N ILE A 35 0.86 -8.62 -19.17
CA ILE A 35 1.92 -7.77 -19.75
C ILE A 35 1.31 -6.51 -20.40
N GLU A 36 0.20 -6.66 -21.14
CA GLU A 36 -0.53 -5.53 -21.72
C GLU A 36 -1.14 -4.61 -20.65
N SER A 37 -1.64 -5.17 -19.55
CA SER A 37 -2.19 -4.38 -18.45
C SER A 37 -1.13 -3.58 -17.69
N PHE A 38 0.14 -3.99 -17.75
CA PHE A 38 1.28 -3.19 -17.29
C PHE A 38 1.64 -2.04 -18.27
N GLY A 39 1.01 -2.00 -19.44
CA GLY A 39 1.18 -0.95 -20.44
C GLY A 39 2.14 -1.29 -21.59
N TYR A 40 2.59 -2.54 -21.71
CA TYR A 40 3.46 -2.98 -22.80
C TYR A 40 2.64 -3.42 -24.03
N ASP A 41 3.09 -3.05 -25.22
CA ASP A 41 2.44 -3.45 -26.47
C ASP A 41 2.97 -4.82 -26.95
N THR A 42 2.10 -5.84 -26.93
CA THR A 42 2.46 -7.20 -27.39
C THR A 42 2.04 -7.51 -28.82
N SER A 43 1.50 -6.51 -29.55
CA SER A 43 0.95 -6.68 -30.90
C SER A 43 1.99 -6.57 -32.02
N THR A 44 3.18 -6.04 -31.73
CA THR A 44 4.23 -5.76 -32.73
C THR A 44 5.21 -6.92 -32.87
N ALA A 45 5.71 -7.19 -34.07
CA ALA A 45 6.71 -8.25 -34.26
C ALA A 45 8.02 -7.91 -33.52
N GLY A 46 8.52 -8.85 -32.71
CA GLY A 46 9.76 -8.66 -31.91
C GLY A 46 9.57 -7.82 -30.64
N TRP A 47 8.31 -7.59 -30.21
CA TRP A 47 8.00 -6.89 -28.96
C TRP A 47 8.69 -7.51 -27.75
N ASP A 48 8.83 -8.84 -27.74
CA ASP A 48 9.40 -9.60 -26.65
C ASP A 48 10.89 -9.27 -26.49
N ASP A 49 11.68 -9.42 -27.55
CA ASP A 49 13.11 -9.12 -27.53
C ASP A 49 13.37 -7.64 -27.19
N ALA A 50 12.53 -6.73 -27.72
CA ALA A 50 12.61 -5.31 -27.40
C ALA A 50 12.34 -5.01 -25.92
N LEU A 51 11.33 -5.68 -25.34
CA LEU A 51 10.99 -5.55 -23.92
C LEU A 51 12.10 -6.10 -23.02
N LEU A 52 12.66 -7.28 -23.31
CA LEU A 52 13.77 -7.80 -22.51
C LEU A 52 14.97 -6.85 -22.58
N ALA A 53 15.32 -6.38 -23.78
CA ALA A 53 16.41 -5.43 -23.92
C ALA A 53 16.15 -4.11 -23.17
N GLN A 54 14.89 -3.69 -23.05
CA GLN A 54 14.51 -2.55 -22.22
C GLN A 54 14.71 -2.85 -20.73
N LEU A 55 14.18 -3.98 -20.22
CA LEU A 55 14.33 -4.37 -18.81
C LEU A 55 15.81 -4.49 -18.40
N ASP A 56 16.65 -5.03 -19.27
CA ASP A 56 18.08 -5.18 -19.01
C ASP A 56 18.81 -3.82 -18.97
N ARG A 57 18.41 -2.87 -19.81
CA ARG A 57 18.91 -1.48 -19.74
C ARG A 57 18.44 -0.79 -18.47
N ASP A 58 17.15 -0.89 -18.15
CA ASP A 58 16.55 -0.26 -16.96
C ASP A 58 17.16 -0.79 -15.65
N GLU A 59 17.67 -2.03 -15.63
CA GLU A 59 18.43 -2.59 -14.52
C GLU A 59 19.89 -2.12 -14.53
N THR A 60 20.55 -2.17 -15.69
CA THR A 60 21.98 -1.79 -15.82
C THR A 60 22.22 -0.32 -15.54
N ASP A 61 21.31 0.55 -16.00
CA ASP A 61 21.43 2.01 -15.87
C ASP A 61 20.93 2.51 -14.50
N ARG A 62 20.38 1.63 -13.65
CA ARG A 62 19.84 1.98 -12.34
C ARG A 62 20.94 2.23 -11.33
N LEU A 63 21.16 3.49 -10.99
CA LEU A 63 22.10 3.89 -9.95
C LEU A 63 21.63 3.51 -8.54
N ILE A 64 20.32 3.53 -8.30
CA ILE A 64 19.71 3.22 -7.00
C ILE A 64 18.26 2.74 -7.21
N GLU A 65 17.78 1.84 -6.34
CA GLU A 65 16.36 1.48 -6.34
C GLU A 65 15.50 2.68 -5.94
N PRO A 66 14.38 2.94 -6.64
CA PRO A 66 13.55 4.11 -6.39
C PRO A 66 12.90 4.10 -5.00
N VAL A 67 12.73 2.91 -4.41
CA VAL A 67 12.28 2.75 -3.02
C VAL A 67 13.11 1.68 -2.34
N LEU A 68 13.63 2.01 -1.17
CA LEU A 68 14.38 1.13 -0.29
C LEU A 68 13.65 1.04 1.05
N VAL A 69 13.67 -0.11 1.69
CA VAL A 69 13.07 -0.28 3.02
C VAL A 69 14.16 -0.66 4.03
N ALA A 70 14.33 0.18 5.04
CA ALA A 70 15.24 -0.04 6.16
C ALA A 70 14.47 -0.70 7.32
N TRP A 71 14.45 -2.03 7.32
CA TRP A 71 13.74 -2.78 8.36
C TRP A 71 14.41 -2.62 9.72
N ASP A 72 13.62 -2.24 10.72
CA ASP A 72 14.08 -1.86 12.06
C ASP A 72 15.18 -0.76 12.02
N GLY A 73 15.11 0.12 11.01
CA GLY A 73 16.07 1.19 10.78
C GLY A 73 17.36 0.77 10.08
N ASN A 74 17.54 -0.51 9.76
CA ASN A 74 18.78 -1.01 9.19
C ASN A 74 18.77 -0.87 7.67
N LEU A 75 19.61 0.02 7.17
CA LEU A 75 19.93 0.15 5.75
C LEU A 75 21.41 -0.18 5.56
N ASP A 76 21.72 -1.25 4.84
CA ASP A 76 23.12 -1.56 4.49
C ASP A 76 23.55 -0.70 3.30
N PRO A 77 24.43 0.30 3.49
CA PRO A 77 24.85 1.18 2.41
C PRO A 77 25.62 0.43 1.31
N ALA A 78 26.30 -0.67 1.62
CA ALA A 78 27.04 -1.45 0.63
C ALA A 78 26.12 -2.16 -0.37
N ILE A 79 24.88 -2.43 0.05
CA ILE A 79 23.82 -3.03 -0.78
C ILE A 79 23.01 -1.91 -1.45
N ALA A 80 22.50 -0.96 -0.65
CA ALA A 80 21.62 0.11 -1.11
C ALA A 80 22.24 1.00 -2.20
N PHE A 81 23.54 1.28 -2.09
CA PHE A 81 24.30 2.12 -3.02
C PHE A 81 25.27 1.33 -3.89
N SER A 82 25.03 0.02 -4.06
CA SER A 82 25.95 -0.89 -4.75
C SER A 82 26.26 -0.47 -6.19
N HIS A 83 25.28 0.09 -6.91
CA HIS A 83 25.41 0.59 -8.29
C HIS A 83 25.83 2.06 -8.38
N SER A 84 25.96 2.75 -7.25
CA SER A 84 26.32 4.17 -7.18
C SER A 84 27.56 4.44 -6.33
N ARG A 85 28.44 3.45 -6.13
CA ARG A 85 29.62 3.56 -5.26
C ARG A 85 30.59 4.66 -5.66
N ASP A 86 30.67 4.95 -6.96
CA ASP A 86 31.52 6.00 -7.52
C ASP A 86 30.86 7.38 -7.50
N HIS A 87 29.63 7.47 -6.98
CA HIS A 87 28.85 8.70 -6.84
C HIS A 87 28.65 9.04 -5.36
N GLY A 88 28.73 10.32 -5.01
CA GLY A 88 28.27 10.80 -3.70
C GLY A 88 26.74 10.68 -3.60
N PHE A 89 26.23 10.61 -2.37
CA PHE A 89 24.80 10.67 -2.11
C PHE A 89 24.49 11.59 -0.92
N HIS A 90 23.26 12.10 -0.90
CA HIS A 90 22.72 12.90 0.19
C HIS A 90 21.41 12.29 0.66
N VAL A 91 21.22 12.21 1.97
CA VAL A 91 19.99 11.68 2.57
C VAL A 91 19.38 12.72 3.50
N THR A 92 18.11 13.05 3.26
CA THR A 92 17.34 14.02 4.05
C THR A 92 16.16 13.33 4.72
N SER A 93 15.99 13.52 6.03
CA SER A 93 14.82 13.01 6.77
C SER A 93 13.55 13.79 6.46
N GLU A 94 12.40 13.25 6.86
CA GLU A 94 11.08 13.89 6.72
C GLU A 94 10.98 15.30 7.33
N ASP A 95 11.79 15.59 8.36
CA ASP A 95 11.85 16.89 9.01
C ASP A 95 12.97 17.80 8.48
N GLY A 96 13.58 17.41 7.37
CA GLY A 96 14.55 18.21 6.62
C GLY A 96 15.98 18.17 7.17
N ARG A 97 16.32 17.23 8.06
CA ARG A 97 17.70 17.07 8.53
C ARG A 97 18.51 16.24 7.54
N ASP A 98 19.74 16.67 7.29
CA ASP A 98 20.74 15.85 6.61
C ASP A 98 21.18 14.73 7.56
N VAL A 99 21.03 13.48 7.12
CA VAL A 99 21.39 12.26 7.85
C VAL A 99 22.35 11.38 7.03
N THR A 100 23.06 11.99 6.07
CA THR A 100 23.97 11.28 5.17
C THR A 100 25.03 10.50 5.94
N SER A 101 25.62 11.10 6.99
CA SER A 101 26.67 10.46 7.79
C SER A 101 26.21 9.21 8.55
N GLU A 102 24.96 9.21 9.02
CA GLU A 102 24.34 8.11 9.73
C GLU A 102 24.16 6.93 8.78
N VAL A 103 23.66 7.20 7.57
CA VAL A 103 23.52 6.20 6.50
C VAL A 103 24.87 5.64 6.08
N GLU A 104 25.87 6.49 5.86
CA GLU A 104 27.24 6.06 5.53
C GLU A 104 27.84 5.16 6.61
N SER A 105 27.60 5.47 7.88
CA SER A 105 28.08 4.68 9.01
C SER A 105 27.31 3.36 9.22
N GLY A 106 26.19 3.17 8.52
CA GLY A 106 25.26 2.06 8.75
C GLY A 106 24.54 2.14 10.10
N ALA A 107 24.47 3.34 10.70
CA ALA A 107 23.74 3.53 11.95
C ALA A 107 22.23 3.35 11.70
N PRO A 108 21.50 2.71 12.63
CA PRO A 108 20.06 2.55 12.48
C PRO A 108 19.34 3.90 12.37
N LEU A 109 18.52 4.03 11.34
CA LEU A 109 17.68 5.19 11.12
C LEU A 109 16.42 5.11 12.01
N PRO A 110 16.00 6.22 12.63
CA PRO A 110 14.66 6.33 13.20
C PRO A 110 13.57 5.91 12.19
N TYR A 111 12.40 5.48 12.66
CA TYR A 111 11.29 5.19 11.75
C TYR A 111 10.76 6.46 11.10
N GLY A 112 10.52 6.41 9.80
CA GLY A 112 10.15 7.58 9.02
C GLY A 112 10.53 7.43 7.55
N TYR A 113 10.39 8.54 6.83
CA TYR A 113 10.68 8.64 5.40
C TYR A 113 11.92 9.50 5.17
N TYR A 114 12.73 9.11 4.19
CA TYR A 114 13.97 9.78 3.86
C TYR A 114 14.12 9.91 2.34
N ASP A 115 14.37 11.13 1.88
CA ASP A 115 14.69 11.41 0.49
C ASP A 115 16.18 11.20 0.26
N VAL A 116 16.53 10.48 -0.80
CA VAL A 116 17.90 10.20 -1.20
C VAL A 116 18.15 10.80 -2.57
N ILE A 117 19.27 11.51 -2.70
CA ILE A 117 19.76 12.05 -3.97
C ILE A 117 21.14 11.47 -4.23
N VAL A 118 21.35 10.90 -5.41
CA VAL A 118 22.63 10.30 -5.83
C VAL A 118 23.24 11.11 -6.96
N GLY A 119 24.55 11.33 -6.91
CA GLY A 119 25.34 11.95 -7.97
C GLY A 119 24.86 13.35 -8.36
N ASP A 120 24.59 14.23 -7.39
CA ASP A 120 24.08 15.58 -7.62
C ASP A 120 22.76 15.63 -8.45
N GLY A 121 21.86 14.67 -8.21
CA GLY A 121 20.54 14.63 -8.87
C GLY A 121 20.47 13.71 -10.09
N MET A 122 21.47 12.84 -10.29
CA MET A 122 21.42 11.80 -11.32
C MET A 122 20.36 10.73 -11.02
N ALA A 123 20.08 10.47 -9.75
CA ALA A 123 18.99 9.59 -9.33
C ALA A 123 18.40 10.00 -7.99
N HIS A 124 17.15 9.60 -7.77
CA HIS A 124 16.38 9.86 -6.56
C HIS A 124 15.80 8.55 -6.02
N ALA A 125 15.76 8.42 -4.70
CA ALA A 125 15.10 7.29 -4.04
C ALA A 125 14.39 7.73 -2.76
N LEU A 126 13.39 6.94 -2.35
CA LEU A 126 12.74 7.03 -1.05
C LEU A 126 13.25 5.88 -0.18
N VAL A 127 13.86 6.18 0.97
CA VAL A 127 14.10 5.18 2.02
C VAL A 127 12.95 5.25 3.02
N ILE A 128 12.32 4.11 3.30
CA ILE A 128 11.31 3.95 4.32
C ILE A 128 11.91 3.15 5.47
N SER A 129 12.10 3.79 6.62
CA SER A 129 12.52 3.11 7.84
C SER A 129 11.29 2.63 8.60
N ALA A 130 11.12 1.31 8.70
CA ALA A 130 9.89 0.69 9.19
C ALA A 130 10.17 -0.48 10.15
N PRO A 131 9.34 -0.69 11.18
CA PRO A 131 9.48 -1.82 12.08
C PRO A 131 9.11 -3.14 11.40
N THR A 132 9.75 -4.23 11.81
CA THR A 132 9.37 -5.59 11.41
C THR A 132 8.14 -6.12 12.16
N ARG A 133 7.75 -5.46 13.26
CA ARG A 133 6.63 -5.87 14.13
C ARG A 133 5.79 -4.67 14.57
N ILE A 134 4.47 -4.81 14.46
CA ILE A 134 3.49 -3.82 14.91
C ILE A 134 3.05 -4.17 16.35
N GLY A 135 3.80 -3.69 17.34
CA GLY A 135 3.48 -3.82 18.78
C GLY A 135 3.39 -5.26 19.31
N PRO A 136 3.34 -5.45 20.65
CA PRO A 136 3.02 -6.74 21.22
C PRO A 136 1.51 -7.03 21.08
N PRO A 137 1.08 -8.30 20.94
CA PRO A 137 -0.33 -8.65 21.03
C PRO A 137 -0.88 -8.22 22.39
N THR A 138 -2.08 -7.65 22.40
CA THR A 138 -2.78 -7.31 23.64
C THR A 138 -3.72 -8.44 24.02
N ASP A 139 -3.38 -9.19 25.06
CA ASP A 139 -4.26 -10.24 25.58
C ASP A 139 -5.47 -9.63 26.31
N GLY A 140 -6.64 -10.30 26.18
CA GLY A 140 -7.79 -10.04 27.03
C GLY A 140 -8.67 -8.83 26.69
N ARG A 141 -8.58 -8.27 25.48
CA ARG A 141 -9.47 -7.18 25.03
C ARG A 141 -10.77 -7.71 24.44
N LEU A 142 -11.90 -7.26 25.00
CA LEU A 142 -13.22 -7.48 24.39
C LEU A 142 -13.53 -6.34 23.43
N CYS A 143 -13.66 -6.63 22.14
CA CYS A 143 -14.09 -5.66 21.14
C CYS A 143 -15.46 -6.05 20.58
N VAL A 144 -16.28 -5.07 20.22
CA VAL A 144 -17.59 -5.28 19.60
C VAL A 144 -17.51 -4.94 18.12
N PHE A 145 -17.95 -5.87 17.26
CA PHE A 145 -18.09 -5.58 15.83
C PHE A 145 -19.53 -5.15 15.53
N ALA A 146 -19.69 -3.96 14.98
CA ALA A 146 -20.97 -3.41 14.56
C ALA A 146 -20.79 -2.53 13.31
N PRO A 147 -21.34 -2.92 12.14
CA PRO A 147 -21.38 -2.05 10.99
C PRO A 147 -22.18 -0.78 11.27
N LEU A 148 -21.59 0.39 11.05
CA LEU A 148 -22.25 1.68 11.33
C LEU A 148 -23.60 1.81 10.62
N TYR A 149 -23.69 1.42 9.34
CA TYR A 149 -24.96 1.45 8.60
C TYR A 149 -26.05 0.56 9.21
N ALA A 150 -25.71 -0.40 10.08
CA ALA A 150 -26.66 -1.29 10.75
C ALA A 150 -27.06 -0.80 12.14
N LEU A 151 -26.31 0.17 12.72
CA LEU A 151 -26.70 0.81 13.96
C LEU A 151 -27.97 1.65 13.74
N ARG A 152 -28.83 1.63 14.75
CA ARG A 152 -30.09 2.38 14.77
C ARG A 152 -30.21 3.05 16.13
N SER A 153 -30.42 4.35 16.13
CA SER A 153 -30.99 5.04 17.28
C SER A 153 -32.52 4.93 17.25
N ASP A 154 -33.19 5.65 18.15
CA ASP A 154 -34.65 5.78 18.19
C ASP A 154 -35.23 6.37 16.89
N ASP A 155 -34.41 7.06 16.09
CA ASP A 155 -34.80 7.46 14.74
C ASP A 155 -34.49 6.36 13.72
N HIS A 156 -35.52 5.60 13.37
CA HIS A 156 -35.44 4.51 12.41
C HIS A 156 -35.46 4.96 10.94
N THR A 157 -35.51 6.27 10.66
CA THR A 157 -35.66 6.78 9.28
C THR A 157 -34.33 6.97 8.55
N ARG A 158 -33.19 6.78 9.23
CA ARG A 158 -31.86 7.01 8.66
C ARG A 158 -30.82 5.99 9.13
N PHE A 159 -29.67 6.03 8.46
CA PHE A 159 -28.45 5.40 8.94
C PHE A 159 -27.88 6.18 10.13
N ALA A 160 -27.21 5.46 11.04
CA ALA A 160 -26.48 6.10 12.11
C ALA A 160 -25.30 6.92 11.56
N ASP A 161 -25.08 8.11 12.11
CA ASP A 161 -23.95 8.97 11.78
C ASP A 161 -22.75 8.76 12.73
N LEU A 162 -21.68 9.53 12.53
CA LEU A 162 -20.49 9.44 13.39
C LEU A 162 -20.73 9.88 14.86
N ARG A 163 -21.77 10.67 15.15
CA ARG A 163 -22.14 11.02 16.54
C ARG A 163 -22.77 9.82 17.23
N GLU A 164 -23.61 9.08 16.53
CA GLU A 164 -24.21 7.84 17.04
C GLU A 164 -23.16 6.73 17.20
N LEU A 165 -22.14 6.69 16.33
CA LEU A 165 -20.98 5.82 16.53
C LEU A 165 -20.20 6.16 17.81
N ASP A 166 -19.96 7.45 18.07
CA ASP A 166 -19.27 7.94 19.26
C ASP A 166 -20.02 7.53 20.55
N GLN A 167 -21.34 7.74 20.58
CA GLN A 167 -22.19 7.30 21.68
C GLN A 167 -22.17 5.78 21.88
N PHE A 168 -22.12 5.00 20.80
CA PHE A 168 -22.00 3.55 20.88
C PHE A 168 -20.64 3.12 21.42
N ILE A 169 -19.56 3.80 21.05
CA ILE A 169 -18.21 3.56 21.58
C ILE A 169 -18.19 3.81 23.09
N ASP A 170 -18.77 4.92 23.55
CA ASP A 170 -18.88 5.24 24.98
C ASP A 170 -19.66 4.16 25.73
N TRP A 171 -20.81 3.75 25.21
CA TRP A 171 -21.60 2.68 25.82
C TRP A 171 -20.83 1.35 25.91
N VAL A 172 -20.09 0.98 24.86
CA VAL A 172 -19.25 -0.23 24.88
C VAL A 172 -18.16 -0.11 25.95
N ALA A 173 -17.52 1.05 26.09
CA ALA A 173 -16.49 1.29 27.10
C ALA A 173 -17.06 1.20 28.53
N GLU A 174 -18.22 1.82 28.78
CA GLU A 174 -18.93 1.73 30.07
C GLU A 174 -19.29 0.30 30.47
N ASN A 175 -19.46 -0.59 29.48
CA ASN A 175 -19.76 -2.00 29.68
C ASN A 175 -18.51 -2.91 29.63
N GLY A 176 -17.30 -2.34 29.76
CA GLY A 176 -16.05 -3.09 29.85
C GLY A 176 -15.46 -3.53 28.51
N GLY A 177 -15.98 -3.00 27.40
CA GLY A 177 -15.38 -3.16 26.07
C GLY A 177 -14.15 -2.29 25.88
N HIS A 178 -13.30 -2.69 24.94
CA HIS A 178 -11.98 -2.12 24.68
C HIS A 178 -11.84 -1.57 23.25
N GLY A 179 -12.89 -1.67 22.44
CA GLY A 179 -12.90 -1.19 21.08
C GLY A 179 -14.18 -1.55 20.34
N VAL A 180 -14.47 -0.75 19.31
CA VAL A 180 -15.52 -1.02 18.33
C VAL A 180 -14.85 -1.21 16.98
N LEU A 181 -15.28 -2.24 16.26
CA LEU A 181 -14.89 -2.54 14.89
C LEU A 181 -16.10 -2.28 13.99
N THR A 182 -15.92 -1.57 12.89
CA THR A 182 -16.96 -1.35 11.87
C THR A 182 -16.42 -1.71 10.49
N LEU A 183 -17.32 -1.84 9.53
CA LEU A 183 -16.97 -1.93 8.12
C LEU A 183 -16.36 -0.61 7.61
N PRO A 184 -15.60 -0.62 6.50
CA PRO A 184 -14.97 0.57 5.95
C PRO A 184 -15.95 1.74 5.78
N LEU A 185 -15.54 2.92 6.24
CA LEU A 185 -16.31 4.17 6.16
C LEU A 185 -15.86 5.04 4.98
N LEU A 186 -15.49 4.37 3.88
CA LEU A 186 -14.86 4.98 2.71
C LEU A 186 -15.89 5.58 1.76
N ALA A 187 -15.51 6.65 1.05
CA ALA A 187 -16.37 7.33 0.08
C ALA A 187 -16.92 6.36 -0.98
N CYS A 188 -18.22 6.47 -1.27
CA CYS A 188 -18.94 5.67 -2.26
C CYS A 188 -19.75 6.57 -3.20
N PHE A 189 -20.20 6.05 -4.33
CA PHE A 189 -21.17 6.74 -5.18
C PHE A 189 -22.58 6.56 -4.62
N LEU A 190 -23.17 7.66 -4.12
CA LEU A 190 -24.49 7.68 -3.50
C LEU A 190 -25.62 8.06 -4.48
N ASP A 191 -25.27 8.37 -5.73
CA ASP A 191 -26.19 8.67 -6.84
C ASP A 191 -26.42 7.45 -7.74
N ASP A 192 -27.44 7.47 -8.61
CA ASP A 192 -27.77 6.35 -9.52
C ASP A 192 -26.69 6.11 -10.61
N PRO A 193 -26.13 4.88 -10.72
CA PRO A 193 -26.38 3.70 -9.91
C PRO A 193 -25.66 3.73 -8.55
N ILE A 194 -26.45 3.55 -7.48
CA ILE A 194 -25.94 3.62 -6.11
C ILE A 194 -25.10 2.39 -5.80
N GLU A 195 -23.90 2.60 -5.25
CA GLU A 195 -23.01 1.54 -4.77
C GLU A 195 -23.02 1.49 -3.23
N TYR A 196 -23.71 0.48 -2.67
CA TYR A 196 -23.86 0.31 -1.23
C TYR A 196 -22.73 -0.51 -0.59
N SER A 197 -21.90 -1.19 -1.39
CA SER A 197 -20.85 -2.07 -0.87
C SER A 197 -19.71 -1.26 -0.24
N PRO A 198 -19.40 -1.46 1.06
CA PRO A 198 -18.24 -0.83 1.68
C PRO A 198 -16.90 -1.36 1.12
N TYR A 199 -16.94 -2.38 0.26
CA TYR A 199 -15.78 -2.99 -0.40
C TYR A 199 -15.61 -2.56 -1.86
N ALA A 200 -16.52 -1.73 -2.39
CA ALA A 200 -16.39 -1.09 -3.69
C ALA A 200 -16.35 0.45 -3.57
N PRO A 201 -15.43 1.02 -2.75
CA PRO A 201 -15.39 2.45 -2.53
C PRO A 201 -14.93 3.20 -3.78
N ALA A 202 -15.42 4.42 -3.96
CA ALA A 202 -14.91 5.37 -4.95
C ALA A 202 -13.48 5.83 -4.60
N SER A 203 -13.13 5.85 -3.31
CA SER A 203 -11.78 6.18 -2.85
C SER A 203 -11.43 5.48 -1.53
N ARG A 204 -10.19 5.01 -1.40
CA ARG A 204 -9.66 4.42 -0.15
C ARG A 204 -9.00 5.43 0.79
N VAL A 205 -8.98 6.71 0.44
CA VAL A 205 -8.39 7.79 1.26
C VAL A 205 -9.39 8.87 1.67
N MET A 206 -10.60 8.85 1.09
CA MET A 206 -11.68 9.78 1.43
C MET A 206 -12.75 9.10 2.26
N TRP A 207 -13.35 9.85 3.18
CA TRP A 207 -14.43 9.39 4.04
C TRP A 207 -15.79 9.50 3.35
N ASN A 208 -16.71 8.62 3.73
CA ASN A 208 -18.08 8.63 3.23
C ASN A 208 -18.92 9.72 3.88
N GLU A 209 -19.44 10.63 3.07
CA GLU A 209 -20.30 11.73 3.49
C GLU A 209 -21.66 11.28 4.05
N LEU A 210 -22.10 10.05 3.77
CA LEU A 210 -23.34 9.48 4.31
C LEU A 210 -23.36 9.48 5.84
N TYR A 211 -22.20 9.32 6.48
CA TYR A 211 -22.06 9.25 7.93
C TYR A 211 -21.71 10.60 8.58
N ALA A 212 -21.64 11.68 7.80
CA ALA A 212 -21.35 13.01 8.32
C ALA A 212 -22.46 13.46 9.29
N VAL A 213 -22.05 14.07 10.40
CA VAL A 213 -22.98 14.64 11.38
C VAL A 213 -23.59 15.89 10.78
N VAL A 214 -24.91 15.87 10.56
CA VAL A 214 -25.68 17.00 10.05
C VAL A 214 -26.70 17.43 11.08
N ASP A 215 -26.58 18.65 11.61
CA ASP A 215 -27.63 19.23 12.45
C ASP A 215 -28.87 19.43 11.60
N ARG A 216 -29.98 18.82 12.00
CA ARG A 216 -31.26 18.98 11.31
C ARG A 216 -32.32 19.58 12.23
N PRO A 217 -33.17 20.48 11.70
CA PRO A 217 -34.31 20.98 12.44
C PRO A 217 -35.21 19.81 12.84
N ALA A 218 -35.80 19.88 14.04
CA ALA A 218 -36.79 18.92 14.49
C ALA A 218 -37.94 18.85 13.47
N VAL A 219 -38.24 17.64 13.01
CA VAL A 219 -39.40 17.34 12.14
C VAL A 219 -40.68 17.43 12.97
#